data_AF-A0A838PNB0-F1
#
_entry.id   AF-A0A838PNB0-F1
#
_cell.length_a   1.000
_cell.length_b   1.000
_cell.length_c   1.000
_cell.angle_alpha   90.00
_cell.angle_beta   90.00
_cell.angle_gamma   90.00
#
_symmetry.space_group_name_H-M   'P 1'
#
loop_
_entity.id
_entity.type
_entity.pdbx_description
1 polymer ?
#
loop_
_entity_poly.entity_id
_entity_poly.type
_entity_poly.pdbx_seq_one_letter_code
_entity_poly.pdbx_strand_id
1 'polypeptide(L)'
;MDRTPDRLPEPDRDRVDAEADAAAAEAGAIGGRVDPEDDVDPAQRPVEEGGGGYAEGFEQAEADLIESAEHGEGGHDRGIPEPESARSGAAYGDADNIDRTDETAPLGGGEGDPTEDPAGR
;
A
#
# COMPACT_ATOMS: atom_id res chain seq x y z
N MET A 1 -39.65 -32.74 -10.56
CA MET A 1 -40.36 -31.49 -10.25
C MET A 1 -39.32 -30.38 -10.30
N ASP A 2 -39.30 -29.67 -11.42
CA ASP A 2 -38.34 -28.58 -11.66
C ASP A 2 -38.78 -27.37 -10.85
N ARG A 3 -37.98 -26.99 -9.85
CA ARG A 3 -38.28 -25.87 -8.96
C ARG A 3 -37.57 -24.67 -9.57
N THR A 4 -38.17 -24.06 -10.60
CA THR A 4 -37.79 -22.72 -11.04
C THR A 4 -37.74 -21.84 -9.79
N PRO A 5 -36.63 -21.17 -9.48
CA PRO A 5 -36.59 -20.27 -8.34
C PRO A 5 -37.72 -19.26 -8.53
N ASP A 6 -38.56 -19.17 -7.51
CA ASP A 6 -39.69 -18.25 -7.45
C ASP A 6 -39.16 -16.86 -7.80
N ARG A 7 -39.54 -16.34 -8.97
CA ARG A 7 -39.07 -15.03 -9.42
C ARG A 7 -39.55 -14.02 -8.38
N LEU A 8 -38.62 -13.36 -7.70
CA LEU A 8 -38.96 -12.31 -6.74
C LEU A 8 -39.96 -11.34 -7.40
N PRO A 9 -40.99 -10.91 -6.67
CA PRO A 9 -41.95 -9.96 -7.21
C PRO A 9 -41.19 -8.74 -7.75
N GLU A 10 -41.54 -8.32 -8.96
CA GLU A 10 -40.94 -7.13 -9.57
C GLU A 10 -41.16 -5.93 -8.63
N PRO A 11 -40.12 -5.14 -8.35
CA PRO A 11 -40.24 -4.01 -7.46
C PRO A 11 -41.22 -2.97 -8.05
N ASP A 12 -41.92 -2.30 -7.16
CA ASP A 12 -42.79 -1.19 -7.51
C ASP A 12 -41.95 -0.09 -8.19
N ARG A 13 -42.23 0.19 -9.47
CA ARG A 13 -41.41 1.10 -10.27
C ARG A 13 -41.48 2.53 -9.77
N ASP A 14 -42.64 2.96 -9.28
CA ASP A 14 -42.81 4.32 -8.73
C ASP A 14 -41.94 4.52 -7.49
N ARG A 15 -41.80 3.45 -6.68
CA ARG A 15 -40.89 3.45 -5.52
C ARG A 15 -39.43 3.46 -5.95
N VAL A 16 -39.06 2.64 -6.95
CA VAL A 16 -37.69 2.59 -7.46
C VAL A 16 -37.26 3.95 -8.01
N ASP A 17 -38.14 4.60 -8.79
CA ASP A 17 -37.86 5.91 -9.36
C ASP A 17 -37.70 6.98 -8.27
N ALA A 18 -38.58 6.98 -7.26
CA ALA A 18 -38.48 7.90 -6.13
C ALA A 18 -37.20 7.70 -5.30
N GLU A 19 -36.79 6.45 -5.09
CA GLU A 19 -35.59 6.10 -4.34
C GLU A 19 -34.31 6.43 -5.13
N ALA A 20 -34.34 6.27 -6.46
CA ALA A 20 -33.26 6.69 -7.35
C ALA A 20 -33.09 8.21 -7.39
N ASP A 21 -34.18 8.98 -7.45
CA ASP A 21 -34.15 10.45 -7.40
C ASP A 21 -33.60 10.96 -6.07
N ALA A 22 -34.01 10.35 -4.95
CA ALA A 22 -33.50 10.68 -3.62
C ALA A 22 -31.99 10.41 -3.51
N ALA A 23 -31.53 9.25 -3.97
CA ALA A 23 -30.11 8.90 -3.97
C ALA A 23 -29.28 9.84 -4.87
N ALA A 24 -29.80 10.24 -6.03
CA ALA A 24 -29.14 11.20 -6.91
C ALA A 24 -29.02 12.58 -6.25
N ALA A 25 -30.06 13.03 -5.55
CA ALA A 25 -30.05 14.29 -4.81
C ALA A 25 -29.05 14.27 -3.66
N GLU A 26 -28.99 13.19 -2.88
CA GLU A 26 -28.01 13.02 -1.80
C GLU A 26 -26.58 12.97 -2.34
N ALA A 27 -26.34 12.18 -3.38
CA ALA A 27 -25.02 12.09 -4.01
C ALA A 27 -24.56 13.45 -4.57
N GLY A 28 -25.47 14.23 -5.16
CA GLY A 28 -25.18 15.59 -5.63
C GLY A 28 -24.89 16.59 -4.50
N ALA A 29 -25.32 16.29 -3.27
CA ALA A 29 -24.97 17.09 -2.10
C ALA A 29 -23.59 16.72 -1.52
N ILE A 30 -23.02 15.57 -1.91
CA ILE A 30 -21.66 15.15 -1.54
C ILE A 30 -20.65 15.82 -2.49
N GLY A 31 -19.67 16.52 -1.92
CA GLY A 31 -18.58 17.16 -2.68
C GLY A 31 -18.38 18.65 -2.39
N GLY A 32 -19.22 19.27 -1.57
CA GLY A 32 -19.10 20.69 -1.24
C GLY A 32 -19.44 21.61 -2.43
N ARG A 33 -19.45 22.92 -2.18
CA ARG A 33 -19.62 23.92 -3.23
C ARG A 33 -18.22 24.31 -3.71
N VAL A 34 -17.92 24.08 -4.99
CA VAL A 34 -16.73 24.68 -5.61
C VAL A 34 -17.08 26.11 -5.94
N ASP A 35 -16.45 27.06 -5.26
CA ASP A 35 -16.62 28.47 -5.63
C ASP A 35 -15.92 28.68 -6.98
N PRO A 36 -16.61 29.27 -7.99
CA PRO A 36 -16.04 29.47 -9.31
C PRO A 36 -14.89 30.49 -9.34
N GLU A 37 -14.63 31.14 -8.20
CA GLU A 37 -13.57 32.11 -7.95
C GLU A 37 -12.34 31.47 -7.29
N ASP A 38 -12.39 30.19 -6.91
CA ASP A 38 -11.22 29.44 -6.46
C ASP A 38 -10.29 29.21 -7.67
N ASP A 39 -9.35 30.14 -7.87
CA ASP A 39 -8.26 30.07 -8.86
C ASP A 39 -7.16 29.07 -8.42
N VAL A 40 -7.57 28.04 -7.69
CA VAL A 40 -6.70 26.96 -7.22
C VAL A 40 -6.46 26.02 -8.39
N ASP A 41 -5.19 25.74 -8.68
CA ASP A 41 -4.81 24.73 -9.67
C ASP A 41 -5.56 23.41 -9.35
N PRO A 42 -6.31 22.83 -10.31
CA PRO A 42 -7.02 21.57 -10.11
C PRO A 42 -6.11 20.44 -9.57
N ALA A 43 -4.80 20.49 -9.84
CA ALA A 43 -3.83 19.55 -9.29
C ALA A 43 -3.51 19.80 -7.80
N GLN A 44 -3.62 21.02 -7.30
CA GLN A 44 -3.40 21.39 -5.89
C GLN A 44 -4.66 21.26 -5.04
N ARG A 45 -5.86 21.31 -5.65
CA ARG A 45 -7.14 21.22 -4.92
C ARG A 45 -7.25 20.02 -3.97
N PRO A 46 -6.86 18.78 -4.33
CA PRO A 46 -6.88 17.64 -3.40
C PRO A 46 -5.91 17.80 -2.23
N VAL A 47 -4.80 18.51 -2.43
CA VAL A 47 -3.80 18.77 -1.39
C VAL A 47 -4.37 19.78 -0.40
N GLU A 48 -4.99 20.86 -0.89
CA GLU A 48 -5.59 21.90 -0.06
C GLU A 48 -6.83 21.41 0.70
N GLU A 49 -7.74 20.71 0.02
CA GLU A 49 -8.88 20.01 0.65
C GLU A 49 -8.40 18.97 1.67
N GLY A 50 -7.23 18.36 1.42
CA GLY A 50 -6.56 17.40 2.29
C GLY A 50 -5.70 18.02 3.41
N GLY A 51 -5.67 19.34 3.57
CA GLY A 51 -4.95 20.02 4.65
C GLY A 51 -3.53 20.50 4.33
N GLY A 52 -3.14 20.65 3.06
CA GLY A 52 -1.98 21.46 2.68
C GLY A 52 -0.62 20.75 2.57
N GLY A 53 -0.59 19.41 2.49
CA GLY A 53 0.57 18.66 1.98
C GLY A 53 1.81 18.54 2.90
N TYR A 54 1.96 19.41 3.90
CA TYR A 54 2.78 19.11 5.07
C TYR A 54 1.91 18.28 5.99
N ALA A 55 2.18 16.98 6.05
CA ALA A 55 1.44 16.09 6.93
C ALA A 55 1.62 16.59 8.37
N GLU A 56 0.68 17.37 8.90
CA GLU A 56 0.71 17.87 10.27
C GLU A 56 0.91 16.72 11.28
N GLY A 57 0.42 15.52 10.93
CA GLY A 57 0.64 14.31 11.71
C GLY A 57 2.04 13.68 11.58
N PHE A 58 2.79 13.93 10.50
CA PHE A 58 4.15 13.39 10.35
C PHE A 58 5.16 14.12 11.23
N GLU A 59 5.09 15.45 11.29
CA GLU A 59 5.97 16.23 12.18
C GLU A 59 5.67 15.96 13.66
N GLN A 60 4.38 15.82 14.01
CA GLN A 60 3.96 15.43 15.36
C GLN A 60 4.39 13.99 15.68
N ALA A 61 4.23 13.05 14.75
CA ALA A 61 4.70 11.68 14.93
C ALA A 61 6.23 11.61 15.05
N GLU A 62 6.99 12.44 14.34
CA GLU A 62 8.45 12.52 14.47
C GLU A 62 8.85 13.11 15.83
N ALA A 63 8.17 14.17 16.28
CA ALA A 63 8.38 14.73 17.61
C ALA A 63 8.09 13.71 18.72
N ASP A 64 7.00 12.95 18.62
CA ASP A 64 6.66 11.86 19.54
C ASP A 64 7.70 10.74 19.50
N LEU A 65 8.22 10.42 18.30
CA LEU A 65 9.28 9.41 18.13
C LEU A 65 10.59 9.86 18.77
N ILE A 66 10.96 11.13 18.61
CA ILE A 66 12.14 11.73 19.24
C ILE A 66 11.96 11.76 20.75
N GLU A 67 10.81 12.24 21.26
CA GLU A 67 10.52 12.30 22.70
C GLU A 67 10.60 10.91 23.34
N SER A 68 10.02 9.89 22.70
CA SER A 68 10.06 8.50 23.18
C SER A 68 11.45 7.86 23.06
N ALA A 69 12.28 8.28 22.09
CA ALA A 69 13.66 7.82 21.97
C ALA A 69 14.60 8.52 22.97
N GLU A 70 14.38 9.80 23.26
CA GLU A 70 15.16 10.63 24.18
C GLU A 70 14.81 10.31 25.64
N HIS A 71 13.53 10.10 25.95
CA HIS A 71 13.08 9.60 27.24
C HIS A 71 13.09 8.07 27.21
N GLY A 72 14.29 7.50 27.29
CA GLY A 72 14.52 6.06 27.43
C GLY A 72 13.89 5.39 28.67
N GLU A 73 13.01 6.08 29.42
CA GLU A 73 12.13 5.53 30.46
C GLU A 73 10.95 4.74 29.88
N GLY A 74 11.20 4.02 28.81
CA GLY A 74 10.36 2.95 28.29
C GLY A 74 11.15 1.67 28.08
N GLY A 75 12.30 1.53 28.76
CA GLY A 75 13.02 0.28 28.85
C GLY A 75 12.15 -0.78 29.52
N HIS A 76 11.25 -1.39 28.77
CA HIS A 76 10.91 -2.76 29.04
C HIS A 76 12.18 -3.55 28.82
N ASP A 77 12.95 -3.77 29.88
CA ASP A 77 13.77 -4.96 30.00
C ASP A 77 12.82 -6.18 30.06
N ARG A 78 12.09 -6.40 28.95
CA ARG A 78 11.61 -7.72 28.58
C ARG A 78 12.88 -8.39 28.08
N GLY A 79 13.70 -8.83 29.04
CA GLY A 79 14.95 -9.54 28.77
C GLY A 79 14.73 -10.50 27.61
N ILE A 80 15.73 -10.58 26.72
CA ILE A 80 15.64 -11.25 25.42
C ILE A 80 14.75 -12.51 25.54
N PRO A 81 13.54 -12.51 24.96
CA PRO A 81 12.67 -13.67 25.09
C PRO A 81 13.40 -14.86 24.49
N GLU A 82 13.30 -16.02 25.11
CA GLU A 82 13.96 -17.21 24.57
C GLU A 82 13.60 -17.36 23.09
N PRO A 83 14.61 -17.58 22.21
CA PRO A 83 14.37 -17.71 20.78
C PRO A 83 13.34 -18.81 20.57
N GLU A 84 12.41 -18.62 19.63
CA GLU A 84 11.36 -19.62 19.38
C GLU A 84 11.93 -20.99 19.02
N SER A 85 13.14 -21.01 18.43
CA SER A 85 13.94 -22.22 18.21
C SER A 85 14.20 -23.04 19.46
N ALA A 86 14.36 -22.41 20.64
CA ALA A 86 14.53 -23.10 21.91
C ALA A 86 13.23 -23.72 22.44
N ARG A 87 12.07 -23.23 21.99
CA ARG A 87 10.74 -23.73 22.37
C ARG A 87 10.27 -24.88 21.49
N SER A 88 10.93 -25.11 20.36
CA SER A 88 10.59 -26.17 19.40
C SER A 88 11.49 -27.39 19.59
N GLY A 89 10.88 -28.53 19.93
CA GLY A 89 11.56 -29.83 19.88
C GLY A 89 11.57 -30.47 18.48
N ALA A 90 11.10 -29.75 17.45
CA ALA A 90 11.05 -30.26 16.10
C ALA A 90 12.45 -30.30 15.49
N ALA A 91 12.84 -31.46 14.94
CA ALA A 91 14.03 -31.56 14.12
C ALA A 91 13.73 -30.90 12.75
N TYR A 92 14.59 -29.97 12.33
CA TYR A 92 14.55 -29.43 10.97
C TYR A 92 14.85 -30.55 9.97
N GLY A 93 14.00 -30.70 8.96
CA GLY A 93 14.25 -31.60 7.84
C GLY A 93 15.29 -31.01 6.89
N ASP A 94 16.13 -31.86 6.31
CA ASP A 94 17.08 -31.46 5.27
C ASP A 94 16.32 -30.94 4.04
N ALA A 95 16.82 -29.87 3.44
CA ALA A 95 16.29 -29.38 2.19
C ALA A 95 16.68 -30.33 1.05
N ASP A 96 15.70 -30.71 0.22
CA ASP A 96 15.99 -31.44 -1.01
C ASP A 96 16.75 -30.52 -1.97
N ASN A 97 18.03 -30.82 -2.19
CA ASN A 97 18.83 -30.13 -3.19
C ASN A 97 18.36 -30.59 -4.58
N ILE A 98 17.63 -29.74 -5.29
CA ILE A 98 17.34 -29.97 -6.71
C ILE A 98 18.60 -29.59 -7.49
N ASP A 99 19.29 -30.59 -8.03
CA ASP A 99 20.34 -30.38 -9.02
C ASP A 99 19.68 -29.76 -10.27
N ARG A 100 19.93 -28.46 -10.49
CA ARG A 100 19.30 -27.70 -11.57
C ARG A 100 19.89 -28.22 -12.89
N THR A 101 19.12 -29.03 -13.60
CA THR A 101 19.51 -29.60 -14.91
C THR A 101 19.20 -28.71 -16.11
N ASP A 102 18.80 -27.46 -15.91
CA ASP A 102 18.63 -26.48 -17.00
C ASP A 102 19.79 -25.48 -16.98
N GLU A 103 20.94 -25.92 -17.49
CA GLU A 103 22.03 -25.04 -17.90
C GLU A 103 21.88 -24.80 -19.41
N THR A 104 21.01 -23.87 -19.77
CA THR A 104 21.07 -23.25 -21.09
C THR A 104 22.33 -22.37 -21.14
N ALA A 105 23.36 -22.85 -21.82
CA ALA A 105 24.63 -22.15 -21.99
C ALA A 105 24.39 -20.71 -22.49
N PRO A 106 25.03 -19.68 -21.89
CA PRO A 106 24.96 -18.34 -22.44
C PRO A 106 25.57 -18.35 -23.84
N LEU A 107 24.77 -17.98 -24.84
CA LEU A 107 25.21 -17.80 -26.21
C LEU A 107 26.37 -16.81 -26.23
N GLY A 108 27.50 -17.24 -26.79
CA GLY A 108 28.72 -16.45 -26.85
C GLY A 108 28.52 -15.11 -27.56
N GLY A 109 28.92 -14.03 -26.88
CA GLY A 109 29.28 -12.75 -27.47
C GLY A 109 30.74 -12.48 -27.11
N GLY A 110 31.61 -12.51 -28.11
CA GLY A 110 33.06 -12.35 -27.94
C GLY A 110 33.52 -10.92 -27.72
N GLU A 111 34.80 -10.84 -27.32
CA GLU A 111 35.77 -9.76 -27.64
C GLU A 111 35.44 -8.40 -26.98
N GLY A 112 36.09 -7.93 -25.91
CA GLY A 112 37.53 -7.87 -25.68
C GLY A 112 38.10 -6.56 -26.24
N ASP A 113 38.20 -5.51 -25.42
CA ASP A 113 39.26 -4.47 -25.53
C ASP A 113 39.40 -3.67 -24.21
N PRO A 114 40.56 -3.70 -23.51
CA PRO A 114 40.81 -2.90 -22.32
C PRO A 114 41.05 -1.44 -22.66
N THR A 115 40.40 -0.53 -21.94
CA THR A 115 40.66 0.91 -22.01
C THR A 115 42.15 1.20 -21.77
N GLU A 116 42.85 1.60 -22.83
CA GLU A 116 44.17 2.24 -22.75
C GLU A 116 44.06 3.55 -21.96
N ASP A 117 44.90 3.66 -20.94
CA ASP A 117 45.18 4.87 -20.15
C ASP A 117 46.28 5.69 -20.85
N PRO A 118 46.03 6.92 -21.34
CA PRO A 118 47.12 7.79 -21.77
C PRO A 118 47.66 8.61 -20.59
N ALA A 119 48.36 7.97 -19.66
CA ALA A 119 49.26 8.64 -18.73
C ALA A 119 50.70 8.59 -19.25
N GLY A 120 51.16 9.64 -19.95
CA GLY A 120 52.53 9.68 -20.46
C GLY A 120 52.98 11.03 -21.02
N ARG A 121 53.59 11.84 -20.14
CA ARG A 121 54.66 12.85 -20.35
C ARG A 121 54.61 13.83 -21.53
#